data_AF-A0A6J6RT54-F1
#
_entry.id   AF-A0A6J6RT54-F1
#
_cell.length_a   1.000
_cell.length_b   1.000
_cell.length_c   1.000
_cell.angle_alpha   90.00
_cell.angle_beta   90.00
_cell.angle_gamma   90.00
#
_symmetry.space_group_name_H-M   'P 1'
#
loop_
_entity.id
_entity.type
_entity.pdbx_description
1 polymer ?
#
loop_
_entity_poly.entity_id
_entity_poly.type
_entity_poly.pdbx_seq_one_letter_code
_entity_poly.pdbx_strand_id
1 'polypeptide(L)' 'MSSTEPTHEESATINLDAIERDLADVEMALNRLDAGTYWVDEITGQPLPDAVLAANPLARRHPA' A
#
# COMPACT_ATOMS: atom_id res chain seq x y z
N MET A 1 -27.29 26.45 25.06
CA MET A 1 -27.36 25.26 24.18
C MET A 1 -26.89 25.67 22.79
N SER A 2 -25.57 25.65 22.55
CA SER A 2 -25.02 25.75 21.20
C SER A 2 -24.10 24.55 21.04
N SER A 3 -24.66 23.45 20.55
CA SER A 3 -23.88 22.34 20.03
C SER A 3 -23.37 22.79 18.66
N THR A 4 -22.11 23.21 18.57
CA THR A 4 -21.41 23.22 17.30
C THR A 4 -20.96 21.79 17.05
N GLU A 5 -21.84 20.98 16.47
CA GLU A 5 -21.40 19.77 15.78
C GLU A 5 -20.54 20.22 14.58
N PRO A 6 -19.32 19.71 14.40
CA PRO A 6 -18.60 19.95 13.17
C PRO A 6 -19.35 19.21 12.06
N THR A 7 -20.03 19.97 11.20
CA THR A 7 -20.63 19.49 9.96
C THR A 7 -19.58 18.69 9.18
N HIS A 8 -19.83 17.40 9.07
CA HIS A 8 -19.00 16.42 8.39
C HIS A 8 -19.24 16.52 6.87
N GLU A 9 -18.98 17.67 6.25
CA GLU A 9 -19.20 17.86 4.82
C GLU A 9 -18.06 18.63 4.15
N GLU A 10 -16.93 17.96 4.02
CA GLU A 10 -16.07 18.17 2.86
C GLU A 10 -16.23 16.92 1.99
N SER A 11 -17.11 17.00 0.99
CA SER A 11 -17.28 15.96 -0.02
C SER A 11 -16.01 15.89 -0.87
N ALA A 12 -14.96 15.29 -0.31
CA ALA A 12 -13.79 14.90 -1.06
C ALA A 12 -14.26 13.90 -2.12
N THR A 13 -14.30 14.34 -3.38
CA THR A 13 -14.61 13.46 -4.50
C THR A 13 -13.68 12.26 -4.44
N ILE A 14 -14.23 11.08 -4.13
CA ILE A 14 -13.47 9.85 -3.99
C ILE A 14 -12.82 9.52 -5.32
N ASN A 15 -11.50 9.46 -5.34
CA ASN A 15 -10.75 9.09 -6.54
C ASN A 15 -10.73 7.56 -6.67
N LEU A 16 -11.68 7.01 -7.43
CA LEU A 16 -11.83 5.57 -7.62
C LEU A 16 -10.63 4.93 -8.34
N ASP A 17 -10.01 5.64 -9.30
CA ASP A 17 -8.84 5.13 -10.03
C ASP A 17 -7.62 4.94 -9.11
N ALA A 18 -7.45 5.85 -8.15
CA ALA A 18 -6.40 5.71 -7.13
C ALA A 18 -6.66 4.50 -6.23
N ILE A 19 -7.92 4.32 -5.80
CA ILE A 19 -8.31 3.17 -4.98
C ILE A 19 -8.12 1.85 -5.74
N GLU A 20 -8.53 1.78 -7.00
CA GLU A 20 -8.35 0.60 -7.84
C GLU A 20 -6.87 0.23 -7.97
N ARG A 21 -6.01 1.22 -8.19
CA ARG A 21 -4.57 1.02 -8.25
C ARG A 21 -4.00 0.51 -6.93
N ASP A 22 -4.39 1.11 -5.81
CA ASP A 22 -3.92 0.70 -4.49
C ASP A 22 -4.34 -0.75 -4.18
N LEU A 23 -5.58 -1.12 -4.53
CA LEU A 23 -6.07 -2.48 -4.37
C LEU A 23 -5.34 -3.48 -5.28
N ALA A 24 -5.04 -3.11 -6.52
CA ALA A 24 -4.25 -3.94 -7.43
C ALA A 24 -2.82 -4.16 -6.91
N ASP A 25 -2.20 -3.14 -6.31
CA ASP A 25 -0.87 -3.27 -5.70
C ASP A 25 -0.90 -4.21 -4.47
N VAL A 26 -1.97 -4.16 -3.66
CA VAL A 26 -2.20 -5.11 -2.55
C VAL A 26 -2.37 -6.54 -3.06
N GLU A 27 -3.21 -6.75 -4.07
CA GLU A 27 -3.44 -8.08 -4.63
C GLU A 27 -2.17 -8.70 -5.19
N MET A 28 -1.36 -7.91 -5.89
CA MET A 28 -0.05 -8.35 -6.37
C MET A 28 0.90 -8.71 -5.21
N ALA A 29 0.90 -7.94 -4.11
CA ALA A 29 1.71 -8.28 -2.92
C ALA A 29 1.27 -9.60 -2.29
N LEU A 30 -0.03 -9.86 -2.19
CA LEU A 30 -0.58 -11.13 -1.70
C LEU A 30 -0.21 -12.30 -2.62
N ASN A 31 -0.29 -12.11 -3.94
CA ASN A 31 0.13 -13.14 -4.91
C ASN A 31 1.62 -13.48 -4.78
N ARG A 32 2.48 -12.49 -4.54
CA ARG A 32 3.91 -12.73 -4.27
C ARG A 32 4.11 -13.47 -2.95
N LEU A 33 3.29 -13.19 -1.94
CA LEU A 33 3.37 -13.84 -0.63
C LEU A 33 3.03 -15.32 -0.76
N ASP A 34 1.94 -15.64 -1.47
CA ASP A 34 1.54 -17.00 -1.80
C ASP A 34 2.60 -17.73 -2.63
N ALA A 35 3.18 -17.05 -3.62
CA ALA A 35 4.27 -17.58 -4.44
C ALA A 35 5.63 -17.68 -3.71
N GLY A 36 5.74 -17.21 -2.46
CA GLY A 36 6.99 -17.23 -1.69
C GLY A 36 8.08 -16.25 -2.20
N THR A 37 7.69 -15.21 -2.94
CA THR A 37 8.58 -14.19 -3.54
C THR A 37 8.38 -12.79 -2.97
N TYR A 38 7.50 -12.63 -1.97
CA TYR A 38 7.15 -11.32 -1.39
C TYR A 38 8.34 -10.56 -0.80
N TRP A 39 9.23 -11.26 -0.10
CA TRP A 39 10.45 -10.72 0.51
C TRP A 39 11.63 -10.64 -0.45
N VAL A 40 11.42 -10.74 -1.76
CA VAL A 40 12.49 -10.72 -2.75
C VAL A 40 12.37 -9.47 -3.62
N ASP A 41 13.48 -8.77 -3.80
CA ASP A 41 13.60 -7.65 -4.72
C ASP A 41 13.46 -8.15 -6.17
N GLU A 42 12.50 -7.58 -6.89
CA GLU A 42 12.12 -8.05 -8.23
C GLU A 42 13.18 -7.79 -9.32
N ILE A 43 14.17 -6.94 -9.07
CA ILE A 43 15.24 -6.61 -10.03
C ILE A 43 16.52 -7.35 -9.69
N THR A 44 16.94 -7.30 -8.43
CA THR A 44 18.23 -7.85 -7.99
C THR A 44 18.14 -9.31 -7.55
N GLY A 45 16.94 -9.79 -7.24
CA GLY A 45 16.71 -11.11 -6.66
C GLY A 45 17.20 -11.27 -5.22
N GLN A 46 17.68 -10.19 -4.59
CA GLN A 46 18.13 -10.23 -3.20
C GLN A 46 16.95 -10.11 -2.23
N PRO A 47 17.06 -10.67 -1.01
CA PRO A 47 16.04 -10.48 0.02
C PRO A 47 15.85 -9.00 0.37
N LEU A 48 14.60 -8.55 0.46
CA LEU A 48 14.22 -7.22 0.95
C LEU A 48 14.42 -7.16 2.47
N PRO A 49 14.95 -6.06 3.03
CA PRO A 49 15.07 -5.90 4.47
C PRO A 49 13.70 -5.76 5.14
N ASP A 50 13.52 -6.38 6.30
CA ASP A 50 12.28 -6.30 7.08
C ASP A 50 11.85 -4.86 7.37
N ALA A 51 12.80 -3.95 7.63
CA ALA A 51 12.52 -2.54 7.87
C ALA A 51 11.85 -1.84 6.67
N VAL A 52 12.17 -2.27 5.43
CA VAL A 52 11.56 -1.74 4.21
C VAL A 52 10.10 -2.17 4.12
N LEU A 53 9.82 -3.45 4.34
CA LEU A 53 8.46 -3.99 4.29
C LEU A 53 7.60 -3.51 5.47
N ALA A 54 8.20 -3.29 6.65
CA ALA A 54 7.51 -2.70 7.79
C ALA A 54 7.09 -1.25 7.53
N ALA A 55 7.92 -0.48 6.81
CA ALA A 55 7.60 0.90 6.42
C ALA A 55 6.64 0.96 5.23
N ASN A 56 6.81 0.06 4.25
CA ASN A 56 5.97 -0.04 3.06
C ASN A 56 5.76 -1.53 2.68
N PRO A 57 4.63 -2.13 3.09
CA PRO A 57 4.32 -3.52 2.79
C PRO A 57 4.19 -3.83 1.30
N LEU A 58 4.02 -2.80 0.45
CA LEU A 58 3.91 -2.95 -1.00
C LEU A 58 5.26 -2.72 -1.71
N ALA A 59 6.35 -2.57 -0.95
CA ALA A 59 7.68 -2.45 -1.53
C ALA A 59 8.04 -3.70 -2.34
N ARG A 60 8.60 -3.46 -3.52
CA ARG A 60 9.08 -4.52 -4.44
C ARG A 60 10.59 -4.48 -4.63
N ARG A 61 11.23 -3.42 -4.13
CA ARG A 61 12.61 -3.07 -4.40
C ARG A 61 13.27 -2.46 -3.18
N HIS A 62 14.59 -2.58 -3.12
CA HIS A 62 15.41 -1.86 -2.16
C HIS A 62 15.25 -0.34 -2.35
N PRO A 63 15.34 0.44 -1.26
CA PRO A 63 15.50 1.88 -1.38
C PRO A 63 16.74 2.20 -2.20
N ALA A 64 16.64 3.24 -3.04
CA ALA A 64 17.75 3.72 -3.86
C ALA A 64 18.87 4.33 -3.01
#